data_AF-A0A3D1J0V2-F1
#
_entry.id   AF-A0A3D1J0V2-F1
#
_cell.length_a   1.000
_cell.length_b   1.000
_cell.length_c   1.000
_cell.angle_alpha   90.00
_cell.angle_beta   90.00
_cell.angle_gamma   90.00
#
_symmetry.space_group_name_H-M   'P 1'
#
loop_
_entity.id
_entity.type
_entity.pdbx_description
1 polymer ?
#
loop_
_entity_poly.entity_id
_entity_poly.type
_entity_poly.pdbx_seq_one_letter_code
_entity_poly.pdbx_strand_id
1 'polypeptide(L)'
;MLVGQRYTLKHGHARDFKVTREYRSWDAMKSRCLRPSHKSYANYGGCGIRVCSRWLNSFKDFFADMGPRPKGTTLDRERPDGNYTPKNCRWANPKIQSNNKRKKRTKHGKAKQ
;
A
#
# COMPACT_ATOMS: atom_id res chain seq x y z
N MET A 1 7.30 -7.95 -40.77
CA MET A 1 7.54 -6.53 -40.41
C MET A 1 6.92 -6.27 -39.04
N LEU A 2 7.73 -5.93 -38.04
CA LEU A 2 7.27 -5.66 -36.68
C LEU A 2 6.70 -4.24 -36.59
N VAL A 3 5.43 -4.11 -36.23
CA VAL A 3 4.76 -2.81 -36.07
C VAL A 3 5.04 -2.30 -34.65
N GLY A 4 6.08 -1.49 -34.50
CA GLY A 4 6.32 -0.72 -33.28
C GLY A 4 5.40 0.49 -33.22
N GLN A 5 4.39 0.46 -32.34
CA GLN A 5 3.58 1.65 -32.06
C GLN A 5 4.45 2.75 -31.43
N ARG A 6 4.58 3.85 -32.18
CA ARG A 6 5.20 5.10 -31.74
C ARG A 6 4.18 5.91 -30.94
N TYR A 7 4.44 6.15 -29.66
CA TYR A 7 3.72 7.17 -28.88
C TYR A 7 4.53 8.46 -28.90
N THR A 8 4.14 9.37 -29.79
CA THR A 8 4.69 10.73 -29.88
C THR A 8 4.18 11.57 -28.71
N LEU A 9 5.04 11.91 -27.75
CA LEU A 9 4.70 12.81 -26.63
C LEU A 9 4.86 14.26 -27.10
N LYS A 10 3.78 14.84 -27.63
CA LYS A 10 3.73 16.22 -28.15
C LYS A 10 3.11 17.16 -27.10
N HIS A 11 3.91 18.17 -26.72
CA HIS A 11 3.72 19.34 -25.86
C HIS A 11 2.32 19.66 -25.29
N GLY A 12 2.19 19.75 -23.95
CA GLY A 12 0.95 20.23 -23.31
C GLY A 12 0.76 20.13 -21.79
N HIS A 13 1.77 19.77 -20.98
CA HIS A 13 1.59 19.63 -19.51
C HIS A 13 2.36 20.67 -18.70
N ALA A 14 1.92 21.92 -18.79
CA ALA A 14 2.16 22.92 -17.75
C ALA A 14 0.85 23.25 -17.01
N ARG A 15 0.07 22.24 -16.61
CA ARG A 15 -1.04 22.37 -15.66
C ARG A 15 -1.21 21.07 -14.87
N ASP A 16 -1.13 21.18 -13.55
CA ASP A 16 -1.35 20.14 -12.53
C ASP A 16 -0.28 19.04 -12.39
N PHE A 17 0.61 19.22 -11.41
CA PHE A 17 1.36 18.15 -10.74
C PHE A 17 0.40 17.20 -9.97
N LYS A 18 -0.56 16.57 -10.64
CA LYS A 18 -1.50 15.62 -10.03
C LYS A 18 -0.77 14.31 -9.74
N VAL A 19 -0.22 14.23 -8.53
CA VAL A 19 0.25 12.98 -7.94
C VAL A 19 -0.85 11.92 -8.08
N THR A 20 -0.56 10.80 -8.77
CA THR A 20 -1.52 9.72 -9.04
C THR A 20 -2.03 9.08 -7.74
N ARG A 21 -3.22 8.46 -7.78
CA ARG A 21 -3.83 7.85 -6.59
C ARG A 21 -2.97 6.69 -6.05
N GLU A 22 -2.24 6.03 -6.94
CA GLU A 22 -1.29 4.96 -6.72
C GLU A 22 -0.04 5.49 -6.03
N TYR A 23 0.54 6.58 -6.55
CA TYR A 23 1.71 7.21 -5.94
C TYR A 23 1.38 7.70 -4.54
N ARG A 24 0.20 8.30 -4.32
CA ARG A 24 -0.24 8.70 -2.97
C ARG A 24 -0.34 7.50 -2.02
N SER A 25 -0.81 6.34 -2.50
CA SER A 25 -0.87 5.13 -1.68
C SER A 25 0.51 4.57 -1.35
N TRP A 26 1.44 4.60 -2.31
CA TRP A 26 2.83 4.21 -2.12
C TRP A 26 3.57 5.13 -1.14
N ASP A 27 3.41 6.44 -1.28
CA ASP A 27 4.00 7.42 -0.37
C ASP A 27 3.41 7.31 1.05
N ALA A 28 2.09 7.13 1.18
CA ALA A 28 1.45 6.91 2.46
C ALA A 28 1.89 5.60 3.13
N MET A 29 2.15 4.54 2.35
CA MET A 29 2.76 3.30 2.87
C MET A 29 4.15 3.58 3.46
N LYS A 30 5.02 4.25 2.70
CA LYS A 30 6.38 4.61 3.17
C LYS A 30 6.32 5.48 4.41
N SER A 31 5.47 6.51 4.41
CA SER A 31 5.30 7.41 5.55
C SER A 31 4.87 6.69 6.82
N ARG A 32 3.96 5.70 6.73
CA ARG A 32 3.55 4.89 7.89
C ARG A 32 4.67 4.01 8.45
N CYS A 33 5.60 3.54 7.62
CA CYS A 33 6.63 2.58 8.04
C CYS A 33 7.97 3.22 8.38
N LEU A 34 8.30 4.38 7.81
CA LEU A 34 9.66 4.95 7.84
C LEU A 34 9.76 6.29 8.56
N ARG A 35 8.65 6.97 8.83
CA ARG A 35 8.65 8.29 9.46
C ARG A 35 8.19 8.17 10.92
N PRO A 36 9.11 8.19 11.91
CA PRO A 36 8.74 8.09 13.32
C PRO A 36 7.72 9.15 13.78
N SER A 37 7.76 10.34 13.19
CA SER A 37 6.83 11.44 13.48
C SER A 37 5.42 11.24 12.90
N HIS A 38 5.21 10.23 12.05
CA HIS A 38 3.89 9.99 11.47
C HIS A 38 2.96 9.41 12.54
N LYS A 39 1.72 9.93 12.65
CA LYS A 39 0.72 9.53 13.66
C LYS A 39 0.45 8.02 13.74
N SER A 40 0.62 7.31 12.63
CA SER A 40 0.41 5.86 12.56
C SER A 40 1.71 5.06 12.75
N TYR A 41 2.87 5.68 12.85
CA TYR A 41 4.16 4.98 12.90
C TYR A 41 4.22 3.94 14.01
N ALA A 42 3.78 4.29 15.23
CA ALA A 42 3.79 3.38 16.38
C ALA A 42 3.09 2.03 16.10
N ASN A 43 2.02 2.04 15.30
CA ASN A 43 1.25 0.84 14.93
C ASN A 43 1.77 0.11 13.68
N TYR A 44 2.75 0.70 13.00
CA TYR A 44 3.30 0.20 11.73
C TYR A 44 4.81 0.06 11.88
N GLY A 45 5.60 1.08 11.49
CA GLY A 45 7.05 1.04 11.59
C GLY A 45 7.57 0.75 13.00
N GLY A 46 6.94 1.33 14.03
CA GLY A 46 7.25 1.08 15.45
C GLY A 46 6.94 -0.34 15.92
N CYS A 47 6.07 -1.08 15.23
CA CYS A 47 5.79 -2.50 15.49
C CYS A 47 6.67 -3.44 14.63
N GLY A 48 7.63 -2.90 13.87
CA GLY A 48 8.51 -3.69 12.99
C GLY A 48 7.87 -4.05 11.65
N ILE A 49 6.74 -3.45 11.26
CA ILE A 49 6.16 -3.63 9.93
C ILE A 49 7.01 -2.87 8.91
N ARG A 50 7.53 -3.59 7.92
CA ARG A 50 8.45 -3.07 6.90
C ARG A 50 7.82 -3.09 5.51
N VAL A 51 8.41 -2.31 4.60
CA VAL A 51 8.15 -2.36 3.16
C VAL A 51 9.24 -3.19 2.50
N CYS A 52 8.91 -4.06 1.55
CA CYS A 52 9.93 -4.78 0.79
C CYS A 52 10.87 -3.80 0.07
N SER A 53 12.16 -4.15 0.00
CA SER A 53 13.21 -3.29 -0.56
C SER A 53 12.92 -2.81 -1.98
N ARG A 54 12.32 -3.69 -2.80
CA ARG A 54 11.91 -3.36 -4.17
C ARG A 54 10.92 -2.20 -4.21
N TRP A 55 9.87 -2.24 -3.38
CA TRP A 55 8.91 -1.13 -3.30
C TRP A 55 9.47 0.09 -2.60
N LEU A 56 10.40 -0.06 -1.67
CA LEU A 56 10.98 1.07 -0.94
C LEU A 56 11.65 2.07 -1.88
N ASN A 57 12.35 1.54 -2.89
CA ASN A 57 13.23 2.29 -3.77
C ASN A 57 12.61 2.59 -5.15
N SER A 58 11.49 1.96 -5.50
CA SER A 58 10.93 2.06 -6.85
C SER A 58 9.40 2.06 -6.83
N PHE A 59 8.82 3.20 -7.21
CA PHE A 59 7.38 3.29 -7.49
C PHE A 59 6.99 2.44 -8.70
N LYS A 60 7.86 2.32 -9.70
CA LYS A 60 7.61 1.51 -10.91
C LYS A 60 7.37 0.05 -10.54
N ASP A 61 8.17 -0.50 -9.64
CA ASP A 61 8.00 -1.89 -9.19
C ASP A 61 6.74 -2.07 -8.35
N PHE A 62 6.44 -1.10 -7.47
CA PHE A 62 5.17 -1.09 -6.75
C PHE A 62 3.98 -1.11 -7.71
N PHE A 63 4.01 -0.27 -8.75
CA PHE A 63 2.94 -0.18 -9.73
C PHE A 63 2.87 -1.42 -10.62
N ALA A 64 4.00 -2.02 -10.98
CA ALA A 64 4.04 -3.27 -11.75
C ALA A 64 3.36 -4.43 -11.00
N ASP A 65 3.54 -4.51 -9.68
CA ASP A 65 2.94 -5.57 -8.88
C ASP A 65 1.48 -5.30 -8.51
N MET A 66 1.14 -4.05 -8.18
CA MET A 66 -0.18 -3.68 -7.67
C MET A 66 -1.16 -3.29 -8.77
N GLY A 67 -0.66 -2.84 -9.92
CA GLY A 67 -1.46 -2.31 -11.01
C GLY A 67 -2.21 -1.01 -10.68
N PRO A 68 -3.13 -0.59 -11.57
CA PRO A 68 -3.94 0.60 -11.39
C PRO A 68 -4.89 0.45 -10.21
N ARG A 69 -5.07 1.53 -9.43
CA ARG A 69 -5.91 1.52 -8.23
C ARG A 69 -7.39 1.70 -8.62
N PRO A 70 -8.27 0.70 -8.34
CA PRO A 70 -9.71 0.84 -8.57
C PRO A 70 -10.30 1.99 -7.77
N LYS A 71 -11.35 2.64 -8.28
CA LYS A 71 -12.01 3.77 -7.61
C LYS A 71 -12.53 3.35 -6.23
N GLY A 72 -12.37 4.22 -5.23
CA GLY A 72 -12.87 3.97 -3.86
C GLY A 72 -12.08 2.93 -3.04
N THR A 73 -10.99 2.38 -3.56
CA THR A 73 -10.13 1.45 -2.82
C THR A 73 -8.93 2.17 -2.20
N THR A 74 -8.22 1.55 -1.26
CA THR A 74 -6.91 1.97 -0.76
C THR A 74 -6.02 0.74 -0.52
N LEU A 75 -4.73 0.95 -0.27
CA LEU A 75 -3.78 -0.13 -0.04
C LEU A 75 -4.01 -0.78 1.32
N ASP A 76 -4.40 -2.05 1.31
CA ASP A 76 -4.61 -2.90 2.50
C ASP A 76 -3.53 -3.99 2.60
N ARG A 77 -3.34 -4.51 3.82
CA ARG A 77 -2.49 -5.69 4.07
C ARG A 77 -3.37 -6.86 4.48
N GLU A 78 -3.42 -7.93 3.69
CA GLU A 78 -4.29 -9.09 3.97
C GLU A 78 -3.99 -9.73 5.33
N ARG A 79 -2.71 -9.86 5.68
CA ARG A 79 -2.24 -10.20 7.02
C ARG A 79 -1.86 -8.89 7.73
N PRO A 80 -2.65 -8.44 8.73
CA PRO A 80 -2.46 -7.12 9.35
C PRO A 80 -1.14 -6.94 10.12
N ASP A 81 -0.50 -8.04 10.51
CA ASP A 81 0.81 -8.11 11.16
C ASP A 81 1.96 -8.30 10.15
N GLY A 82 1.67 -8.66 8.90
CA GLY A 82 2.67 -8.88 7.87
C GLY A 82 3.22 -7.60 7.23
N ASN A 83 4.36 -7.72 6.54
CA ASN A 83 5.02 -6.62 5.82
C ASN A 83 4.24 -6.18 4.56
N TYR A 84 4.55 -4.99 4.06
CA TYR A 84 4.09 -4.56 2.73
C TYR A 84 4.91 -5.27 1.65
N THR A 85 4.26 -6.22 0.98
CA THR A 85 4.84 -7.04 -0.10
C THR A 85 3.75 -7.32 -1.13
N PRO A 86 4.11 -7.66 -2.37
CA PRO A 86 3.12 -8.05 -3.39
C PRO A 86 2.18 -9.17 -2.93
N LYS A 87 2.69 -10.10 -2.13
CA LYS A 87 1.94 -11.26 -1.62
C LYS A 87 0.99 -10.93 -0.47
N ASN A 88 1.19 -9.80 0.20
CA ASN A 88 0.41 -9.42 1.39
C ASN A 88 -0.43 -8.16 1.16
N CYS A 89 -0.37 -7.55 -0.02
CA CYS A 89 -1.02 -6.28 -0.29
C CYS A 89 -2.06 -6.40 -1.40
N ARG A 90 -3.17 -5.68 -1.22
CA ARG A 90 -4.25 -5.59 -2.20
C ARG A 90 -4.92 -4.23 -2.18
N TRP A 91 -5.62 -3.91 -3.26
CA TRP A 91 -6.58 -2.81 -3.26
C TRP A 91 -7.87 -3.27 -2.57
N ALA A 92 -8.22 -2.60 -1.48
CA ALA A 92 -9.43 -2.92 -0.73
C ALA A 92 -10.29 -1.68 -0.51
N ASN A 93 -11.61 -1.85 -0.55
CA ASN A 93 -12.54 -0.81 -0.14
C ASN A 93 -12.55 -0.69 1.41
N PRO A 94 -13.05 0.43 1.97
CA PRO A 94 -13.09 0.62 3.43
C PRO A 94 -13.85 -0.48 4.19
N LYS A 95 -14.87 -1.08 3.57
CA LYS A 95 -15.66 -2.18 4.14
C LYS A 95 -14.85 -3.47 4.29
N ILE A 96 -14.02 -3.80 3.31
CA ILE A 96 -13.10 -4.95 3.36
C ILE A 96 -12.01 -4.66 4.41
N GLN A 97 -11.49 -3.44 4.46
CA GLN A 97 -10.49 -3.05 5.47
C GLN A 97 -11.03 -3.11 6.91
N SER A 98 -12.29 -2.70 7.14
CA SER A 98 -12.87 -2.78 8.47
C SER A 98 -13.00 -4.21 8.97
N ASN A 99 -13.29 -5.14 8.07
CA ASN A 99 -13.38 -6.57 8.37
C ASN A 99 -11.99 -7.19 8.63
N ASN A 100 -10.94 -6.59 8.10
CA ASN A 100 -9.55 -6.98 8.31
C ASN A 100 -8.89 -6.29 9.53
N LYS A 101 -9.67 -5.55 10.34
CA LYS A 101 -9.18 -5.05 11.62
C LYS A 101 -8.87 -6.25 12.52
N ARG A 102 -7.67 -6.26 13.08
CA ARG A 102 -7.22 -7.22 14.10
C ARG A 102 -8.37 -7.45 15.08
N LYS A 103 -9.00 -8.63 15.05
CA LYS A 103 -9.97 -9.03 16.09
C LYS A 103 -9.22 -8.85 17.41
N LYS A 104 -9.74 -8.02 18.32
CA LYS A 104 -9.23 -8.03 19.70
C LYS A 104 -9.34 -9.49 20.13
N ARG A 105 -8.22 -10.11 20.51
CA ARG A 105 -8.27 -11.41 21.20
C ARG A 105 -9.08 -11.16 22.47
N THR A 106 -10.38 -11.43 22.42
CA THR A 106 -11.16 -11.55 23.64
C THR A 106 -10.53 -12.71 24.38
N LYS A 107 -9.91 -12.43 25.54
CA LYS A 107 -9.51 -13.48 26.46
C LYS A 107 -10.80 -14.12 26.95
N HIS A 108 -11.27 -15.15 26.26
CA HIS A 108 -12.28 -16.07 26.75
C HIS A 108 -11.83 -17.48 26.38
N GLY A 109 -11.20 -18.15 27.34
CA GLY A 109 -10.57 -19.45 27.17
C GLY A 109 -9.92 -19.97 28.44
N LYS A 110 -10.77 -20.19 29.45
CA LYS A 110 -10.72 -21.13 30.58
C LYS A 110 -9.34 -21.59 31.11
N ALA A 111 -9.07 -21.24 32.37
CA ALA A 111 -8.34 -22.12 33.27
C ALA A 111 -9.22 -23.34 33.56
N LYS A 112 -8.72 -24.54 33.27
CA LYS A 112 -9.02 -25.83 33.94
C LYS A 112 -8.14 -26.92 33.33
N GLN A 113 -7.14 -27.35 34.08
CA GLN A 113 -6.94 -28.74 34.53
C GLN A 113 -6.08 -28.67 35.78
#